data_AF-A0A1V5G579-F1
#
_entry.id   AF-A0A1V5G579-F1
#
_cell.length_a   1.000
_cell.length_b   1.000
_cell.length_c   1.000
_cell.angle_alpha   90.00
_cell.angle_beta   90.00
_cell.angle_gamma   90.00
#
_symmetry.space_group_name_H-M   'P 1'
#
loop_
_entity.id
_entity.type
_entity.pdbx_description
1 polymer ?
#
loop_
_entity_poly.entity_id
_entity_poly.type
_entity_poly.pdbx_seq_one_letter_code
_entity_poly.pdbx_strand_id
1 'polypeptide(L)'
;MHQYNTAGQQRGLSGPDETRRAVTEIALASEMTARRYGRLACYTIIPGYDDTKNRTPGLCIPRQDGLTYELAWRAGIGRDLDWALITSFNEWHEGSEIEPSVEQGDAYLKATAEWAAKFKDTKAVAEQLAAGPGWQEIQARWPKGKTIAVIGPPKGLGLDLAISGLPVRFCGLAEFGRGAVSASECPIAVYTDGELFQNDCGDGRTVEGALRDYWKDGGWIVFASWRPWPLYKNLDTDENNWSRHIGLLLTNADQGEGRRGFSVPPEESLTIRASEGEWEAPYPASGDLRFRPSFAPADGGDCLYRSFAAVIGASGSNYGDAFSAYRYESGPLAPARMVYAFQGLWTALEPEKASLLVMRQAMDLAFDKEK
;
A
#
# COMPACT_ATOMS: atom_id res chain seq x y z
N MET A 1 -7.62 11.31 17.95
CA MET A 1 -7.23 9.89 18.12
C MET A 1 -5.71 9.86 18.16
N HIS A 2 -5.09 9.06 19.02
CA HIS A 2 -3.63 8.95 19.11
C HIS A 2 -3.23 7.50 19.37
N GLN A 3 -2.00 7.15 19.03
CA GLN A 3 -1.38 5.85 19.34
C GLN A 3 -0.18 6.13 20.24
N TYR A 4 -0.06 5.46 21.39
CA TYR A 4 1.05 5.73 22.32
C TYR A 4 2.42 5.53 21.69
N ASN A 5 2.61 4.49 20.88
CA ASN A 5 3.91 4.14 20.33
C ASN A 5 3.76 3.60 18.89
N THR A 6 4.54 4.14 17.97
CA THR A 6 4.50 3.82 16.53
C THR A 6 5.65 2.89 16.08
N ALA A 7 6.48 2.43 17.01
CA ALA A 7 7.67 1.64 16.72
C ALA A 7 7.34 0.34 15.96
N GLY A 8 6.25 -0.33 16.32
CA GLY A 8 5.83 -1.56 15.63
C GLY A 8 5.61 -1.37 14.11
N GLN A 9 5.20 -0.17 13.68
CA GLN A 9 4.99 0.17 12.26
C GLN A 9 6.29 0.46 11.51
N GLN A 10 7.40 0.63 12.24
CA GLN A 10 8.73 0.92 11.68
C GLN A 10 9.68 -0.30 11.81
N ARG A 11 9.15 -1.47 12.16
CA ARG A 11 9.94 -2.69 12.37
C ARG A 11 10.71 -3.08 11.10
N GLY A 12 12.03 -3.27 11.26
CA GLY A 12 12.90 -3.73 10.17
C GLY A 12 13.34 -2.65 9.19
N LEU A 13 12.94 -1.39 9.42
CA LEU A 13 13.37 -0.24 8.63
C LEU A 13 14.67 0.31 9.21
N SER A 14 15.66 0.52 8.36
CA SER A 14 17.00 0.95 8.79
C SER A 14 17.55 2.12 7.97
N GLY A 15 16.96 2.40 6.80
CA GLY A 15 17.38 3.50 5.93
C GLY A 15 16.56 4.79 6.09
N PRO A 16 17.13 5.95 5.69
CA PRO A 16 16.42 7.24 5.63
C PRO A 16 15.10 7.21 4.86
N ASP A 17 15.08 6.57 3.69
CA ASP A 17 13.90 6.55 2.80
C ASP A 17 12.79 5.64 3.34
N GLU A 18 13.17 4.49 3.89
CA GLU A 18 12.28 3.57 4.60
C GLU A 18 11.63 4.27 5.81
N THR A 19 12.46 4.96 6.60
CA THR A 19 12.01 5.73 7.77
C THR A 19 11.04 6.82 7.35
N ARG A 20 11.40 7.62 6.33
CA ARG A 20 10.54 8.68 5.76
C ARG A 20 9.20 8.12 5.31
N ARG A 21 9.19 6.99 4.60
CA ARG A 21 7.98 6.34 4.11
C ARG A 21 7.07 5.92 5.27
N ALA A 22 7.63 5.27 6.29
CA ALA A 22 6.86 4.80 7.43
C ALA A 22 6.27 5.95 8.26
N VAL A 23 7.05 7.00 8.58
CA VAL A 23 6.52 8.14 9.33
C VAL A 23 5.42 8.88 8.55
N THR A 24 5.55 8.94 7.21
CA THR A 24 4.52 9.51 6.33
C THR A 24 3.25 8.67 6.32
N GLU A 25 3.37 7.34 6.24
CA GLU A 25 2.23 6.40 6.35
C GLU A 25 1.48 6.61 7.65
N ILE A 26 2.20 6.66 8.78
CA ILE A 26 1.59 6.80 10.12
C ILE A 26 0.90 8.17 10.26
N ALA A 27 1.54 9.25 9.79
CA ALA A 27 0.97 10.59 9.83
C ALA A 27 -0.31 10.68 9.00
N LEU A 28 -0.29 10.18 7.76
CA LEU A 28 -1.45 10.19 6.87
C LEU A 28 -2.58 9.30 7.39
N ALA A 29 -2.28 8.11 7.93
CA ALA A 29 -3.29 7.26 8.55
C ALA A 29 -3.95 7.94 9.76
N SER A 30 -3.17 8.67 10.56
CA SER A 30 -3.66 9.43 11.72
C SER A 30 -4.58 10.57 11.29
N GLU A 31 -4.18 11.33 10.26
CA GLU A 31 -4.98 12.37 9.63
C GLU A 31 -6.31 11.81 9.14
N MET A 32 -6.26 10.85 8.21
CA MET A 32 -7.45 10.29 7.56
C MET A 32 -8.45 9.75 8.57
N THR A 33 -7.97 9.01 9.57
CA THR A 33 -8.84 8.43 10.60
C THR A 33 -9.50 9.53 11.43
N ALA A 34 -8.74 10.53 11.87
CA ALA A 34 -9.29 11.61 12.67
C ALA A 34 -10.30 12.45 11.89
N ARG A 35 -9.95 12.86 10.65
CA ARG A 35 -10.81 13.67 9.78
C ARG A 35 -12.11 12.93 9.44
N ARG A 36 -12.05 11.62 9.14
CA ARG A 36 -13.23 10.77 8.89
C ARG A 36 -14.26 10.82 10.02
N TYR A 37 -13.80 10.85 11.27
CA TYR A 37 -14.68 10.88 12.44
C TYR A 37 -14.92 12.28 13.00
N GLY A 38 -14.49 13.35 12.30
CA GLY A 38 -14.60 14.73 12.79
C GLY A 38 -13.88 14.92 14.13
N ARG A 39 -12.68 14.33 14.28
CA ARG A 39 -11.85 14.37 15.49
C ARG A 39 -10.54 15.10 15.22
N LEU A 40 -9.86 15.47 16.30
CA LEU A 40 -8.51 16.00 16.24
C LEU A 40 -7.52 14.89 15.80
N ALA A 41 -6.72 15.23 14.78
CA ALA A 41 -5.61 14.46 14.28
C ALA A 41 -4.39 14.71 15.16
N CYS A 42 -3.94 13.68 15.87
CA CYS A 42 -2.75 13.72 16.70
C CYS A 42 -1.73 12.76 16.11
N TYR A 43 -0.48 13.21 15.96
CA TYR A 43 0.61 12.35 15.54
C TYR A 43 1.61 12.13 16.65
N THR A 44 1.98 10.86 16.80
CA THR A 44 2.94 10.42 17.79
C THR A 44 4.33 10.36 17.18
N ILE A 45 5.20 11.17 17.74
CA ILE A 45 6.58 11.38 17.33
C ILE A 45 7.47 10.63 18.30
N ILE A 46 8.33 9.77 17.78
CA ILE A 46 9.28 8.98 18.55
C ILE A 46 10.69 9.21 17.98
N PRO A 47 11.71 9.50 18.82
CA PRO A 47 13.06 9.76 18.32
C PRO A 47 13.80 8.50 17.86
N GLY A 48 13.38 7.34 18.36
CA GLY A 48 13.90 6.00 18.12
C GLY A 48 13.31 5.05 19.16
N TYR A 49 13.61 3.76 19.08
CA TYR A 49 13.07 2.75 20.00
C TYR A 49 14.07 1.61 20.15
N ASP A 50 14.32 1.13 21.35
CA ASP A 50 15.10 -0.08 21.59
C ASP A 50 14.66 -0.75 22.90
N ASP A 51 13.85 -1.80 22.79
CA ASP A 51 13.44 -2.64 23.93
C ASP A 51 14.21 -3.97 23.98
N THR A 52 15.27 -4.14 23.19
CA THR A 52 16.00 -5.42 23.06
C THR A 52 16.67 -5.86 24.36
N LYS A 53 16.92 -4.92 25.28
CA LYS A 53 17.41 -5.21 26.64
C LYS A 53 16.35 -5.82 27.56
N ASN A 54 15.06 -5.58 27.27
CA ASN A 54 13.94 -5.91 28.15
C ASN A 54 13.00 -6.98 27.54
N ARG A 55 13.07 -7.25 26.23
CA ARG A 55 12.18 -8.18 25.53
C ARG A 55 12.92 -9.10 24.56
N THR A 56 12.41 -10.33 24.44
CA THR A 56 12.91 -11.35 23.51
C THR A 56 11.74 -12.03 22.78
N PRO A 57 11.55 -11.83 21.45
CA PRO A 57 12.33 -10.92 20.60
C PRO A 57 11.97 -9.46 20.88
N GLY A 58 13.00 -8.61 20.96
CA GLY A 58 12.84 -7.15 21.03
C GLY A 58 12.67 -6.50 19.66
N LEU A 59 12.59 -5.18 19.66
CA LEU A 59 12.51 -4.29 18.50
C LEU A 59 13.51 -3.15 18.70
N CYS A 60 14.23 -2.83 17.63
CA CYS A 60 15.15 -1.69 17.57
C CYS A 60 14.82 -0.84 16.32
N ILE A 61 14.67 0.46 16.52
CA ILE A 61 14.55 1.51 15.50
C ILE A 61 15.65 2.52 15.81
N PRO A 62 16.68 2.63 14.95
CA PRO A 62 17.78 3.52 15.19
C PRO A 62 17.31 4.99 15.17
N ARG A 63 17.92 5.81 16.01
CA ARG A 63 17.71 7.27 16.01
C ARG A 63 18.29 7.95 14.77
N GLN A 64 19.22 7.28 14.06
CA GLN A 64 19.90 7.76 12.84
C GLN A 64 20.46 9.17 13.02
N ASP A 65 21.20 9.39 14.10
CA ASP A 65 21.76 10.70 14.47
C ASP A 65 20.73 11.84 14.49
N GLY A 66 19.49 11.53 14.90
CA GLY A 66 18.37 12.46 15.00
C GLY A 66 17.46 12.51 13.76
N LEU A 67 17.85 11.87 12.65
CA LEU A 67 17.08 11.88 11.40
C LEU A 67 15.69 11.25 11.57
N THR A 68 15.57 10.17 12.34
CA THR A 68 14.27 9.53 12.63
C THR A 68 13.31 10.52 13.27
N TYR A 69 13.78 11.30 14.25
CA TYR A 69 12.99 12.31 14.94
C TYR A 69 12.60 13.46 14.01
N GLU A 70 13.56 13.96 13.22
CA GLU A 70 13.33 14.99 12.22
C GLU A 70 12.28 14.59 11.19
N LEU A 71 12.38 13.38 10.63
CA LEU A 71 11.45 12.89 9.61
C LEU A 71 10.04 12.74 10.19
N ALA A 72 9.91 12.26 11.43
CA ALA A 72 8.62 12.18 12.11
C ALA A 72 7.99 13.58 12.29
N TRP A 73 8.75 14.56 12.78
CA TRP A 73 8.26 15.95 12.88
C TRP A 73 7.83 16.51 11.53
N ARG A 74 8.64 16.36 10.49
CA ARG A 74 8.31 16.82 9.13
C ARG A 74 7.03 16.17 8.60
N ALA A 75 6.84 14.87 8.83
CA ALA A 75 5.64 14.15 8.42
C ALA A 75 4.37 14.71 9.08
N GLY A 76 4.43 14.98 10.39
CA GLY A 76 3.31 15.60 11.10
C GLY A 76 3.02 17.04 10.65
N ILE A 77 4.05 17.87 10.47
CA ILE A 77 3.88 19.27 10.04
C ILE A 77 3.35 19.33 8.59
N GLY A 78 3.89 18.51 7.69
CA GLY A 78 3.49 18.47 6.27
C GLY A 78 2.07 17.96 6.01
N ARG A 79 1.35 17.54 7.05
CA ARG A 79 -0.05 17.07 7.00
C ARG A 79 -1.03 17.95 7.79
N ASP A 80 -0.56 19.09 8.32
CA ASP A 80 -1.39 20.02 9.12
C ASP A 80 -2.18 19.30 10.23
N LEU A 81 -1.47 18.45 10.98
CA LEU A 81 -2.06 17.72 12.09
C LEU A 81 -2.30 18.66 13.26
N ASP A 82 -3.36 18.43 14.02
CA ASP A 82 -3.78 19.37 15.05
C ASP A 82 -2.82 19.31 16.26
N TRP A 83 -2.43 18.10 16.68
CA TRP A 83 -1.60 17.86 17.88
C TRP A 83 -0.36 17.01 17.56
N ALA A 84 0.75 17.32 18.23
CA ALA A 84 1.94 16.48 18.28
C ALA A 84 2.07 15.86 19.69
N LEU A 85 2.17 14.54 19.76
CA LEU A 85 2.46 13.79 20.98
C LEU A 85 3.90 13.26 20.89
N ILE A 86 4.72 13.51 21.90
CA ILE A 86 6.09 12.99 21.93
C ILE A 86 6.11 11.76 22.83
N THR A 87 6.50 10.63 22.24
CA THR A 87 6.78 9.38 22.97
C THR A 87 8.29 9.17 22.93
N SER A 88 9.00 9.48 24.01
CA SER A 88 8.53 9.87 25.35
C SER A 88 9.45 10.90 25.98
N PHE A 89 9.06 11.48 27.12
CA PHE A 89 10.04 12.23 27.91
C PHE A 89 11.14 11.26 28.40
N ASN A 90 10.79 10.19 29.11
CA ASN A 90 11.75 9.35 29.85
C ASN A 90 11.40 7.85 29.93
N GLU A 91 10.79 7.26 28.90
CA GLU A 91 10.57 5.80 28.86
C GLU A 91 11.85 5.07 28.43
N TRP A 92 12.82 5.06 29.33
CA TRP A 92 14.16 4.47 29.15
C TRP A 92 14.14 2.98 28.85
N HIS A 93 13.11 2.26 29.31
CA HIS A 93 12.97 0.82 29.04
C HIS A 93 12.68 0.53 27.56
N GLU A 94 12.15 1.51 26.84
CA GLU A 94 11.84 1.43 25.41
C GLU A 94 12.86 2.20 24.56
N GLY A 95 13.86 2.83 25.16
CA GLY A 95 14.86 3.64 24.44
C GLY A 95 14.25 4.82 23.65
N SER A 96 13.07 5.30 24.07
CA SER A 96 12.28 6.32 23.36
C SER A 96 12.41 7.73 23.96
N GLU A 97 13.22 7.89 24.99
CA GLU A 97 13.38 9.13 25.76
C GLU A 97 13.92 10.30 24.91
N ILE A 98 13.44 11.50 25.23
CA ILE A 98 14.08 12.78 24.85
C ILE A 98 14.79 13.44 26.05
N GLU A 99 14.64 12.87 27.26
CA GLU A 99 15.36 13.25 28.47
C GLU A 99 16.88 13.19 28.21
N PRO A 100 17.67 14.14 28.72
CA PRO A 100 19.10 14.15 28.47
C PRO A 100 19.81 12.88 28.90
N SER A 101 20.68 12.36 28.04
CA SER A 101 21.50 11.18 28.30
C SER A 101 22.99 11.49 28.20
N VAL A 102 23.85 10.56 28.62
CA VAL A 102 25.30 10.70 28.43
C VAL A 102 25.66 10.68 26.95
N GLU A 103 24.97 9.85 26.16
CA GLU A 103 25.20 9.63 24.74
C GLU A 103 24.68 10.78 23.88
N GLN A 104 23.55 11.38 24.27
CA GLN A 104 22.81 12.34 23.44
C GLN A 104 22.80 13.78 24.00
N GLY A 105 23.28 13.99 25.23
CA GLY A 105 23.20 15.28 25.90
C GLY A 105 21.76 15.81 25.92
N ASP A 106 21.58 17.12 25.71
CA ASP A 106 20.28 17.78 25.61
C ASP A 106 19.75 17.91 24.16
N ALA A 107 20.33 17.16 23.21
CA ALA A 107 20.06 17.32 21.79
C ALA A 107 18.58 17.17 21.42
N TYR A 108 17.89 16.16 21.98
CA TYR A 108 16.47 15.93 21.68
C TYR A 108 15.54 16.96 22.33
N LEU A 109 15.92 17.57 23.46
CA LEU A 109 15.16 18.70 24.02
C LEU A 109 15.27 19.93 23.12
N LYS A 110 16.48 20.26 22.63
CA LYS A 110 16.72 21.35 21.68
C LYS A 110 15.97 21.13 20.37
N ALA A 111 16.09 19.95 19.78
CA ALA A 111 15.36 19.57 18.58
C ALA A 111 13.84 19.68 18.78
N THR A 112 13.33 19.23 19.92
CA THR A 112 11.90 19.35 20.26
C THR A 112 11.45 20.80 20.30
N ALA A 113 12.22 21.70 20.90
CA ALA A 113 11.90 23.12 20.95
C ALA A 113 11.83 23.74 19.54
N GLU A 114 12.79 23.43 18.69
CA GLU A 114 12.83 23.89 17.29
C GLU A 114 11.65 23.37 16.47
N TRP A 115 11.38 22.07 16.53
CA TRP A 115 10.29 21.46 15.76
C TRP A 115 8.91 21.84 16.28
N ALA A 116 8.73 21.98 17.60
CA ALA A 116 7.48 22.47 18.17
C ALA A 116 7.20 23.92 17.77
N ALA A 117 8.23 24.75 17.59
CA ALA A 117 8.08 26.10 17.05
C ALA A 117 7.61 26.04 15.58
N LYS A 118 8.24 25.21 14.74
CA LYS A 118 7.83 24.99 13.34
C LYS A 118 6.42 24.41 13.22
N PHE A 119 6.04 23.49 14.10
CA PHE A 119 4.70 22.89 14.10
C PHE A 119 3.60 23.91 14.41
N LYS A 120 3.91 24.96 15.20
CA LYS A 120 2.98 26.06 15.48
C LYS A 120 2.90 27.08 14.33
N ASP A 121 3.77 26.98 13.33
CA ASP A 121 3.89 27.90 12.19
C ASP A 121 3.68 27.14 10.86
N THR A 122 2.43 26.78 10.57
CA THR A 122 2.02 25.70 9.65
C THR A 122 2.16 25.93 8.14
N LYS A 123 2.97 26.88 7.64
CA LYS A 123 3.02 27.18 6.19
C LYS A 123 4.18 26.59 5.36
N ALA A 124 5.22 26.01 5.97
CA ALA A 124 6.50 25.80 5.26
C ALA A 124 6.81 24.37 4.76
N VAL A 125 6.06 23.32 5.13
CA VAL A 125 6.53 21.92 4.95
C VAL A 125 5.79 21.12 3.86
N ALA A 126 4.57 21.52 3.47
CA ALA A 126 3.80 20.83 2.43
C ALA A 126 4.51 20.77 1.06
N GLU A 127 5.39 21.75 0.77
CA GLU A 127 6.19 21.79 -0.47
C GLU A 127 7.30 20.71 -0.53
N GLN A 128 7.72 20.13 0.59
CA GLN A 128 8.88 19.22 0.65
C GLN A 128 8.55 17.74 0.40
N LEU A 129 7.28 17.37 0.27
CA LEU A 129 6.83 16.02 -0.12
C LEU A 129 6.52 15.91 -1.63
N ALA A 130 6.97 16.89 -2.43
CA ALA A 130 6.70 16.95 -3.86
C ALA A 130 7.10 15.64 -4.57
N ALA A 131 6.18 15.16 -5.39
CA ALA A 131 6.33 13.88 -6.09
C ALA A 131 7.54 13.91 -7.04
N GLY A 132 8.26 12.79 -7.10
CA GLY A 132 9.42 12.62 -7.98
C GLY A 132 9.08 12.79 -9.47
N PRO A 133 10.09 12.92 -10.34
CA PRO A 133 9.88 13.19 -11.77
C PRO A 133 9.02 12.14 -12.48
N GLY A 134 8.99 10.89 -12.00
CA GLY A 134 8.11 9.85 -12.55
C GLY A 134 6.62 10.16 -12.33
N TRP A 135 6.26 10.74 -11.18
CA TRP A 135 4.88 11.13 -10.92
C TRP A 135 4.45 12.34 -11.74
N GLN A 136 5.37 13.22 -12.13
CA GLN A 136 5.06 14.34 -13.02
C GLN A 136 4.57 13.87 -14.39
N GLU A 137 5.12 12.77 -14.90
CA GLU A 137 4.65 12.12 -16.14
C GLU A 137 3.21 11.59 -15.98
N ILE A 138 2.95 10.86 -14.89
CA ILE A 138 1.61 10.35 -14.56
C ILE A 138 0.60 11.49 -14.44
N GLN A 139 0.96 12.55 -13.70
CA GLN A 139 0.14 13.76 -13.54
C GLN A 139 -0.19 14.42 -14.90
N ALA A 140 0.80 14.52 -15.79
CA ALA A 140 0.62 15.14 -17.10
C ALA A 140 -0.33 14.33 -18.00
N ARG A 141 -0.32 13.00 -17.89
CA ARG A 141 -1.22 12.09 -18.63
C ARG A 141 -2.60 11.94 -17.97
N TRP A 142 -2.73 12.25 -16.68
CA TRP A 142 -3.96 12.02 -15.94
C TRP A 142 -5.13 12.90 -16.48
N PRO A 143 -6.33 12.33 -16.74
CA PRO A 143 -7.43 13.13 -17.27
C PRO A 143 -7.89 14.23 -16.32
N LYS A 144 -8.04 15.46 -16.84
CA LYS A 144 -8.48 16.63 -16.06
C LYS A 144 -9.86 16.39 -15.43
N GLY A 145 -9.99 16.77 -14.16
CA GLY A 145 -11.24 16.66 -13.40
C GLY A 145 -11.62 15.23 -13.01
N LYS A 146 -10.73 14.24 -13.21
CA LYS A 146 -10.91 12.88 -12.72
C LYS A 146 -10.11 12.65 -11.44
N THR A 147 -10.63 11.78 -10.59
CA THR A 147 -10.05 11.43 -9.29
C THR A 147 -9.61 9.96 -9.31
N ILE A 148 -8.60 9.59 -8.54
CA ILE A 148 -8.30 8.17 -8.25
C ILE A 148 -9.01 7.80 -6.96
N ALA A 149 -9.84 6.76 -6.98
CA ALA A 149 -10.37 6.20 -5.76
C ALA A 149 -9.35 5.25 -5.14
N VAL A 150 -9.04 5.40 -3.85
CA VAL A 150 -8.24 4.43 -3.09
C VAL A 150 -9.15 3.78 -2.06
N ILE A 151 -9.33 2.47 -2.18
CA ILE A 151 -10.20 1.65 -1.35
C ILE A 151 -9.33 0.92 -0.33
N GLY A 152 -9.30 1.44 0.90
CA GLY A 152 -8.47 0.92 1.97
C GLY A 152 -7.48 1.95 2.54
N PRO A 153 -6.51 1.49 3.35
CA PRO A 153 -5.57 2.38 4.03
C PRO A 153 -4.52 2.96 3.07
N PRO A 154 -3.83 4.05 3.46
CA PRO A 154 -2.75 4.65 2.67
C PRO A 154 -1.46 3.85 2.81
N LYS A 155 -1.47 2.61 2.30
CA LYS A 155 -0.32 1.68 2.30
C LYS A 155 0.08 1.34 0.88
N GLY A 156 1.35 0.98 0.68
CA GLY A 156 1.88 0.60 -0.64
C GLY A 156 1.57 1.69 -1.68
N LEU A 157 0.89 1.31 -2.76
CA LEU A 157 0.44 2.25 -3.80
C LEU A 157 -0.47 3.36 -3.27
N GLY A 158 -1.31 3.08 -2.25
CA GLY A 158 -2.20 4.09 -1.67
C GLY A 158 -1.43 5.25 -1.04
N LEU A 159 -0.31 4.96 -0.37
CA LEU A 159 0.57 5.99 0.19
C LEU A 159 1.17 6.84 -0.93
N ASP A 160 1.73 6.19 -1.96
CA ASP A 160 2.41 6.88 -3.04
C ASP A 160 1.43 7.78 -3.81
N LEU A 161 0.21 7.31 -4.05
CA LEU A 161 -0.86 8.11 -4.64
C LEU A 161 -1.19 9.34 -3.78
N ALA A 162 -1.26 9.21 -2.46
CA ALA A 162 -1.55 10.33 -1.57
C ALA A 162 -0.48 11.44 -1.59
N ILE A 163 0.78 11.09 -1.87
CA ILE A 163 1.88 12.06 -1.99
C ILE A 163 2.23 12.39 -3.45
N SER A 164 1.58 11.73 -4.41
CA SER A 164 1.85 11.90 -5.84
C SER A 164 1.43 13.26 -6.40
N GLY A 165 0.59 14.02 -5.69
CA GLY A 165 -0.03 15.25 -6.19
C GLY A 165 -1.21 15.04 -7.15
N LEU A 166 -1.59 13.79 -7.45
CA LEU A 166 -2.82 13.48 -8.18
C LEU A 166 -4.06 13.75 -7.32
N PRO A 167 -5.23 14.03 -7.92
CA PRO A 167 -6.49 14.08 -7.19
C PRO A 167 -6.83 12.66 -6.71
N VAL A 168 -6.77 12.43 -5.40
CA VAL A 168 -7.03 11.12 -4.78
C VAL A 168 -8.16 11.25 -3.77
N ARG A 169 -9.12 10.31 -3.82
CA ARG A 169 -10.15 10.14 -2.80
C ARG A 169 -10.00 8.79 -2.12
N PHE A 170 -9.77 8.80 -0.82
CA PHE A 170 -9.83 7.60 -0.01
C PHE A 170 -11.27 7.27 0.38
N CYS A 171 -11.59 5.98 0.39
CA CYS A 171 -12.82 5.45 0.96
C CYS A 171 -12.58 4.07 1.58
N GLY A 172 -13.40 3.69 2.56
CA GLY A 172 -13.41 2.34 3.09
C GLY A 172 -14.14 1.37 2.15
N LEU A 173 -13.83 0.09 2.24
CA LEU A 173 -14.47 -0.94 1.41
C LEU A 173 -16.01 -0.97 1.55
N ALA A 174 -16.54 -0.77 2.75
CA ALA A 174 -17.99 -0.70 2.97
C ALA A 174 -18.63 0.56 2.34
N GLU A 175 -17.91 1.68 2.27
CA GLU A 175 -18.38 2.90 1.59
C GLU A 175 -18.40 2.67 0.09
N PHE A 176 -17.36 2.03 -0.46
CA PHE A 176 -17.34 1.58 -1.85
C PHE A 176 -18.53 0.65 -2.16
N GLY A 177 -18.78 -0.36 -1.32
CA GLY A 177 -19.93 -1.27 -1.45
C GLY A 177 -21.29 -0.55 -1.48
N ARG A 178 -21.42 0.55 -0.73
CA ARG A 178 -22.61 1.42 -0.75
C ARG A 178 -22.66 2.41 -1.92
N GLY A 179 -21.75 2.32 -2.88
CA GLY A 179 -21.76 3.15 -4.09
C GLY A 179 -21.09 4.52 -3.92
N ALA A 180 -20.18 4.68 -2.97
CA ALA A 180 -19.45 5.94 -2.77
C ALA A 180 -18.50 6.31 -3.92
N VAL A 181 -18.28 5.42 -4.89
CA VAL A 181 -17.37 5.61 -6.03
C VAL A 181 -18.07 5.26 -7.34
N SER A 182 -17.95 6.11 -8.35
CA SER A 182 -18.42 5.86 -9.72
C SER A 182 -17.27 5.96 -10.70
N ALA A 183 -17.32 5.19 -11.79
CA ALA A 183 -16.28 5.23 -12.82
C ALA A 183 -16.25 6.56 -13.59
N SER A 184 -17.38 7.27 -13.62
CA SER A 184 -17.48 8.58 -14.28
C SER A 184 -16.62 9.64 -13.59
N GLU A 185 -16.51 9.61 -12.25
CA GLU A 185 -15.66 10.50 -11.47
C GLU A 185 -14.26 9.90 -11.29
N CYS A 186 -14.22 8.61 -10.95
CA CYS A 186 -13.01 7.86 -10.67
C CYS A 186 -12.84 6.73 -11.68
N PRO A 187 -12.20 6.95 -12.85
CA PRO A 187 -12.07 5.90 -13.87
C PRO A 187 -11.16 4.75 -13.44
N ILE A 188 -10.26 5.00 -12.48
CA ILE A 188 -9.42 3.98 -11.84
C ILE A 188 -9.66 4.03 -10.33
N ALA A 189 -9.90 2.85 -9.76
CA ALA A 189 -9.96 2.60 -8.33
C ALA A 189 -8.81 1.67 -7.95
N VAL A 190 -8.21 1.87 -6.78
CA VAL A 190 -7.09 1.07 -6.29
C VAL A 190 -7.49 0.44 -4.98
N TYR A 191 -7.62 -0.87 -4.95
CA TYR A 191 -7.81 -1.63 -3.72
C TYR A 191 -6.45 -1.84 -3.06
N THR A 192 -6.26 -1.23 -1.89
CA THR A 192 -5.03 -1.34 -1.13
C THR A 192 -5.18 -2.17 0.12
N ASP A 193 -6.41 -2.54 0.54
CA ASP A 193 -6.66 -3.26 1.79
C ASP A 193 -6.19 -4.72 1.77
N GLY A 194 -6.40 -5.44 2.87
CA GLY A 194 -5.86 -6.76 3.10
C GLY A 194 -6.70 -7.91 2.55
N GLU A 195 -6.50 -9.07 3.18
CA GLU A 195 -7.03 -10.36 2.72
C GLU A 195 -8.43 -10.67 3.21
N LEU A 196 -8.78 -10.06 4.34
CA LEU A 196 -10.04 -10.26 5.02
C LEU A 196 -10.97 -9.13 4.64
N PHE A 197 -12.21 -9.45 4.33
CA PHE A 197 -13.20 -8.44 4.01
C PHE A 197 -14.62 -8.89 4.39
N GLN A 198 -15.52 -7.93 4.53
CA GLN A 198 -16.96 -8.16 4.60
C GLN A 198 -17.56 -7.78 3.26
N ASN A 199 -18.33 -8.69 2.66
CA ASN A 199 -19.05 -8.42 1.43
C ASN A 199 -20.34 -7.63 1.71
N ASP A 200 -21.07 -7.94 2.78
CA ASP A 200 -22.27 -7.23 3.19
C ASP A 200 -21.91 -5.81 3.69
N CYS A 201 -22.49 -4.80 3.05
CA CYS A 201 -22.27 -3.40 3.36
C CYS A 201 -23.49 -2.72 3.99
N GLY A 202 -24.52 -3.50 4.32
CA GLY A 202 -25.83 -3.04 4.81
C GLY A 202 -26.79 -2.66 3.70
N ASP A 203 -28.08 -2.59 4.03
CA ASP A 203 -29.17 -2.15 3.14
C ASP A 203 -29.25 -2.91 1.79
N GLY A 204 -28.87 -4.19 1.79
CA GLY A 204 -28.85 -5.03 0.60
C GLY A 204 -27.74 -4.69 -0.40
N ARG A 205 -26.78 -3.83 -0.03
CA ARG A 205 -25.59 -3.50 -0.83
C ARG A 205 -24.44 -4.43 -0.49
N THR A 206 -23.70 -4.84 -1.50
CA THR A 206 -22.52 -5.70 -1.34
C THR A 206 -21.30 -5.13 -2.06
N VAL A 207 -20.10 -5.52 -1.61
CA VAL A 207 -18.85 -5.24 -2.32
C VAL A 207 -18.90 -5.80 -3.73
N GLU A 208 -19.38 -7.04 -3.89
CA GLU A 208 -19.55 -7.66 -5.21
C GLU A 208 -20.46 -6.83 -6.13
N GLY A 209 -21.61 -6.39 -5.62
CA GLY A 209 -22.56 -5.57 -6.38
C GLY A 209 -21.93 -4.25 -6.81
N ALA A 210 -21.22 -3.57 -5.91
CA ALA A 210 -20.53 -2.32 -6.23
C ALA A 210 -19.40 -2.49 -7.26
N LEU A 211 -18.63 -3.58 -7.20
CA LEU A 211 -17.63 -3.89 -8.22
C LEU A 211 -18.29 -4.07 -9.59
N ARG A 212 -19.39 -4.83 -9.66
CA ARG A 212 -20.15 -5.05 -10.89
C ARG A 212 -20.74 -3.76 -11.45
N ASP A 213 -21.29 -2.90 -10.60
CA ASP A 213 -21.79 -1.57 -10.99
C ASP A 213 -20.65 -0.69 -11.53
N TYR A 214 -19.52 -0.65 -10.82
CA TYR A 214 -18.36 0.14 -11.19
C TYR A 214 -17.74 -0.29 -12.54
N TRP A 215 -17.68 -1.60 -12.83
CA TRP A 215 -17.25 -2.09 -14.14
C TRP A 215 -18.24 -1.82 -15.27
N LYS A 216 -19.55 -1.90 -14.99
CA LYS A 216 -20.59 -1.52 -15.97
C LYS A 216 -20.45 -0.06 -16.39
N ASP A 217 -20.07 0.81 -15.47
CA ASP A 217 -19.81 2.22 -15.73
C ASP A 217 -18.47 2.48 -16.46
N GLY A 218 -17.69 1.45 -16.76
CA GLY A 218 -16.43 1.57 -17.50
C GLY A 218 -15.17 1.60 -16.64
N GLY A 219 -15.29 1.46 -15.32
CA GLY A 219 -14.18 1.58 -14.38
C GLY A 219 -13.15 0.47 -14.50
N TRP A 220 -11.91 0.77 -14.11
CA TRP A 220 -10.84 -0.18 -13.87
C TRP A 220 -10.53 -0.26 -12.38
N ILE A 221 -10.28 -1.46 -11.87
CA ILE A 221 -9.79 -1.65 -10.50
C ILE A 221 -8.38 -2.25 -10.49
N VAL A 222 -7.49 -1.65 -9.71
CA VAL A 222 -6.13 -2.15 -9.47
C VAL A 222 -6.13 -2.79 -8.08
N PHE A 223 -5.91 -4.10 -8.01
CA PHE A 223 -5.67 -4.82 -6.77
C PHE A 223 -4.17 -4.77 -6.44
N ALA A 224 -3.81 -3.82 -5.58
CA ALA A 224 -2.46 -3.58 -5.09
C ALA A 224 -2.47 -3.65 -3.55
N SER A 225 -3.02 -4.75 -3.04
CA SER A 225 -3.20 -4.99 -1.61
C SER A 225 -1.86 -5.02 -0.88
N TRP A 226 -1.82 -4.49 0.34
CA TRP A 226 -0.61 -4.56 1.19
C TRP A 226 -0.31 -5.98 1.71
N ARG A 227 -1.15 -6.96 1.35
CA ARG A 227 -1.03 -8.41 1.59
C ARG A 227 -1.36 -9.18 0.31
N PRO A 228 -0.88 -10.43 0.13
CA PRO A 228 -0.92 -11.16 -1.16
C PRO A 228 -2.30 -11.59 -1.68
N TRP A 229 -3.37 -11.36 -0.95
CA TRP A 229 -4.63 -12.06 -1.13
C TRP A 229 -5.82 -11.11 -1.12
N PRO A 230 -5.91 -10.15 -2.05
CA PRO A 230 -7.00 -9.18 -2.07
C PRO A 230 -8.35 -9.90 -2.10
N LEU A 231 -9.23 -9.57 -1.14
CA LEU A 231 -10.58 -10.15 -1.03
C LEU A 231 -10.57 -11.70 -0.93
N TYR A 232 -9.60 -12.30 -0.24
CA TYR A 232 -9.48 -13.75 -0.14
C TYR A 232 -10.49 -14.37 0.80
N LYS A 233 -10.63 -13.85 2.03
CA LYS A 233 -11.52 -14.42 3.05
C LYS A 233 -12.70 -13.50 3.30
N ASN A 234 -13.89 -13.97 2.93
CA ASN A 234 -15.14 -13.32 3.23
C ASN A 234 -15.54 -13.64 4.68
N LEU A 235 -15.60 -12.61 5.52
CA LEU A 235 -15.92 -12.74 6.94
C LEU A 235 -17.43 -12.98 7.20
N ASP A 236 -18.29 -12.69 6.24
CA ASP A 236 -19.74 -12.89 6.39
C ASP A 236 -20.13 -14.37 6.24
N THR A 237 -19.40 -15.09 5.37
CA THR A 237 -19.68 -16.50 5.03
C THR A 237 -18.58 -17.46 5.48
N ASP A 238 -17.47 -16.95 6.01
CA ASP A 238 -16.22 -17.68 6.29
C ASP A 238 -15.61 -18.36 5.04
N GLU A 239 -16.03 -17.94 3.83
CA GLU A 239 -15.52 -18.49 2.58
C GLU A 239 -14.09 -18.00 2.28
N ASN A 240 -13.21 -18.94 1.93
CA ASN A 240 -11.87 -18.67 1.43
C ASN A 240 -11.84 -18.63 -0.11
N ASN A 241 -10.83 -17.95 -0.67
CA ASN A 241 -10.65 -17.78 -2.11
C ASN A 241 -11.84 -17.07 -2.79
N TRP A 242 -12.43 -16.08 -2.10
CA TRP A 242 -13.62 -15.39 -2.58
C TRP A 242 -13.38 -14.56 -3.84
N SER A 243 -12.17 -14.04 -4.06
CA SER A 243 -11.78 -13.27 -5.26
C SER A 243 -12.11 -13.97 -6.59
N ARG A 244 -12.27 -15.30 -6.60
CA ARG A 244 -12.73 -16.05 -7.78
C ARG A 244 -14.14 -15.65 -8.27
N HIS A 245 -15.03 -15.23 -7.36
CA HIS A 245 -16.41 -14.81 -7.69
C HIS A 245 -16.46 -13.56 -8.56
N ILE A 246 -15.38 -12.78 -8.54
CA ILE A 246 -15.22 -11.57 -9.33
C ILE A 246 -14.25 -11.74 -10.50
N GLY A 247 -13.78 -12.97 -10.77
CA GLY A 247 -12.86 -13.26 -11.87
C GLY A 247 -11.40 -12.94 -11.58
N LEU A 248 -11.03 -12.59 -10.35
CA LEU A 248 -9.64 -12.43 -9.93
C LEU A 248 -9.09 -13.80 -9.50
N LEU A 249 -8.46 -14.49 -10.46
CA LEU A 249 -8.02 -15.89 -10.32
C LEU A 249 -6.63 -15.98 -9.69
N LEU A 250 -6.59 -16.11 -8.37
CA LEU A 250 -5.37 -16.34 -7.59
C LEU A 250 -5.31 -17.80 -7.12
N THR A 251 -4.14 -18.44 -7.14
CA THR A 251 -3.98 -19.83 -6.67
C THR A 251 -3.30 -19.87 -5.33
N ASN A 252 -3.71 -20.86 -4.55
CA ASN A 252 -3.03 -21.24 -3.33
C ASN A 252 -1.82 -22.14 -3.63
N ALA A 253 -0.91 -22.20 -2.66
CA ALA A 253 0.41 -22.84 -2.74
C ALA A 253 0.43 -24.34 -3.12
N ASP A 254 -0.71 -25.05 -3.12
CA ASP A 254 -0.73 -26.51 -2.99
C ASP A 254 -1.71 -27.22 -3.97
N GLN A 255 -2.08 -26.61 -5.09
CA GLN A 255 -3.02 -27.21 -6.07
C GLN A 255 -2.36 -27.42 -7.43
N GLY A 256 -2.06 -28.68 -7.79
CA GLY A 256 -1.72 -29.14 -9.15
C GLY A 256 -0.24 -29.49 -9.43
N GLU A 257 -0.01 -30.28 -10.49
CA GLU A 257 1.32 -30.56 -11.04
C GLU A 257 1.96 -29.25 -11.57
N GLY A 258 3.19 -28.92 -11.14
CA GLY A 258 3.87 -27.67 -11.49
C GLY A 258 3.58 -26.49 -10.55
N ARG A 259 3.60 -26.74 -9.22
CA ARG A 259 3.46 -25.79 -8.09
C ARG A 259 3.48 -24.31 -8.48
N ARG A 260 2.31 -23.69 -8.61
CA ARG A 260 2.16 -22.24 -8.82
C ARG A 260 1.88 -21.55 -7.48
N GLY A 261 2.70 -20.57 -7.12
CA GLY A 261 2.63 -19.89 -5.81
C GLY A 261 3.21 -20.69 -4.65
N PHE A 262 3.38 -20.05 -3.49
CA PHE A 262 3.94 -20.69 -2.30
C PHE A 262 3.66 -19.90 -1.01
N SER A 263 3.42 -20.59 0.11
CA SER A 263 3.29 -19.97 1.44
C SER A 263 4.65 -19.74 2.11
N VAL A 264 5.64 -20.53 1.71
CA VAL A 264 7.03 -20.41 2.13
C VAL A 264 7.86 -20.49 0.85
N PRO A 265 8.81 -19.57 0.60
CA PRO A 265 9.63 -19.62 -0.59
C PRO A 265 10.29 -21.00 -0.78
N PRO A 266 10.33 -21.54 -2.00
CA PRO A 266 11.10 -22.74 -2.32
C PRO A 266 12.59 -22.55 -1.98
N GLU A 267 13.31 -23.67 -1.83
CA GLU A 267 14.76 -23.70 -1.59
C GLU A 267 15.57 -23.39 -2.88
N GLU A 268 15.24 -22.28 -3.55
CA GLU A 268 15.98 -21.75 -4.69
C GLU A 268 15.90 -20.23 -4.73
N SER A 269 16.84 -19.60 -5.42
CA SER A 269 16.76 -18.17 -5.72
C SER A 269 15.59 -17.90 -6.67
N LEU A 270 14.83 -16.86 -6.37
CA LEU A 270 13.68 -16.42 -7.17
C LEU A 270 13.93 -15.02 -7.74
N THR A 271 13.44 -14.80 -8.96
CA THR A 271 13.50 -13.52 -9.67
C THR A 271 12.12 -13.15 -10.16
N ILE A 272 11.69 -11.91 -9.96
CA ILE A 272 10.54 -11.33 -10.64
C ILE A 272 11.02 -10.78 -11.98
N ARG A 273 10.49 -11.28 -13.09
CA ARG A 273 10.89 -10.88 -14.44
C ARG A 273 9.72 -10.27 -15.19
N ALA A 274 9.95 -9.13 -15.85
CA ALA A 274 9.01 -8.58 -16.80
C ALA A 274 8.77 -9.55 -17.97
N SER A 275 7.52 -9.70 -18.39
CA SER A 275 7.15 -10.63 -19.46
C SER A 275 7.74 -10.22 -20.82
N GLU A 276 8.00 -8.92 -21.02
CA GLU A 276 8.64 -8.38 -22.23
C GLU A 276 10.17 -8.24 -22.06
N GLY A 277 10.74 -8.71 -20.94
CA GLY A 277 12.19 -8.71 -20.69
C GLY A 277 12.81 -7.35 -20.37
N GLU A 278 12.00 -6.32 -20.14
CA GLU A 278 12.46 -4.95 -19.90
C GLU A 278 13.20 -4.77 -18.56
N TRP A 279 12.86 -5.57 -17.55
CA TRP A 279 13.46 -5.51 -16.22
C TRP A 279 13.35 -6.85 -15.49
N GLU A 280 14.23 -7.04 -14.52
CA GLU A 280 14.14 -8.10 -13.53
C GLU A 280 14.59 -7.62 -12.16
N ALA A 281 14.08 -8.25 -11.11
CA ALA A 281 14.40 -7.94 -9.73
C ALA A 281 14.48 -9.21 -8.87
N PRO A 282 15.36 -9.28 -7.87
CA PRO A 282 15.36 -10.39 -6.92
C PRO A 282 14.01 -10.44 -6.18
N TYR A 283 13.53 -11.65 -5.90
CA TYR A 283 12.35 -11.81 -5.05
C TYR A 283 12.63 -11.25 -3.64
N PRO A 284 11.62 -10.70 -2.94
CA PRO A 284 11.81 -10.11 -1.62
C PRO A 284 12.47 -11.06 -0.62
N ALA A 285 13.41 -10.53 0.17
CA ALA A 285 14.07 -11.27 1.25
C ALA A 285 13.46 -11.00 2.63
N SER A 286 12.53 -10.05 2.74
CA SER A 286 11.87 -9.64 3.98
C SER A 286 10.41 -9.26 3.74
N GLY A 287 9.66 -9.09 4.84
CA GLY A 287 8.23 -8.82 4.80
C GLY A 287 7.39 -10.08 4.60
N ASP A 288 6.24 -9.94 3.96
CA ASP A 288 5.36 -11.07 3.65
C ASP A 288 5.83 -11.77 2.37
N LEU A 289 6.45 -12.94 2.54
CA LEU A 289 7.07 -13.70 1.45
C LEU A 289 6.10 -14.65 0.74
N ARG A 290 4.83 -14.71 1.15
CA ARG A 290 3.86 -15.59 0.50
C ARG A 290 3.59 -15.08 -0.92
N PHE A 291 3.77 -15.94 -1.91
CA PHE A 291 3.47 -15.63 -3.31
C PHE A 291 2.15 -16.25 -3.74
N ARG A 292 1.28 -15.41 -4.31
CA ARG A 292 -0.03 -15.79 -4.85
C ARG A 292 -0.12 -15.28 -6.27
N PRO A 293 0.15 -16.13 -7.25
CA PRO A 293 0.20 -15.67 -8.62
C PRO A 293 -1.22 -15.50 -9.16
N SER A 294 -1.32 -14.69 -10.20
CA SER A 294 -2.46 -14.66 -11.11
C SER A 294 -2.23 -15.60 -12.30
N PHE A 295 -3.31 -16.03 -12.95
CA PHE A 295 -3.26 -16.83 -14.19
C PHE A 295 -4.44 -16.52 -15.10
N ALA A 296 -4.24 -16.84 -16.38
CA ALA A 296 -5.31 -16.95 -17.35
C ALA A 296 -6.32 -18.05 -16.95
N PRO A 297 -7.63 -17.85 -17.18
CA PRO A 297 -8.62 -18.92 -17.06
C PRO A 297 -8.31 -20.10 -18.01
N ALA A 298 -8.59 -21.33 -17.58
CA ALA A 298 -8.21 -22.56 -18.29
C ALA A 298 -8.76 -22.67 -19.73
N ASP A 299 -9.95 -22.12 -19.99
CA ASP A 299 -10.63 -22.24 -21.29
C ASP A 299 -10.41 -21.01 -22.20
N GLY A 300 -9.70 -19.96 -21.72
CA GLY A 300 -9.36 -18.75 -22.48
C GLY A 300 -10.52 -17.90 -23.05
N GLY A 301 -11.77 -18.40 -23.01
CA GLY A 301 -12.85 -17.96 -23.89
C GLY A 301 -13.58 -16.67 -23.50
N ASP A 302 -13.51 -16.25 -22.24
CA ASP A 302 -14.25 -15.08 -21.74
C ASP A 302 -13.36 -13.99 -21.12
N CYS A 303 -12.03 -14.20 -21.08
CA CYS A 303 -11.09 -13.27 -20.47
C CYS A 303 -9.90 -12.98 -21.38
N LEU A 304 -9.71 -11.70 -21.70
CA LEU A 304 -8.44 -11.19 -22.19
C LEU A 304 -7.50 -11.06 -21.00
N TYR A 305 -6.50 -11.96 -20.93
CA TYR A 305 -5.50 -11.99 -19.87
C TYR A 305 -4.15 -11.53 -20.40
N ARG A 306 -3.51 -10.57 -19.71
CA ARG A 306 -2.15 -10.10 -20.03
C ARG A 306 -1.25 -10.24 -18.82
N SER A 307 -0.15 -10.97 -18.97
CA SER A 307 0.94 -11.02 -17.98
C SER A 307 1.93 -9.89 -18.23
N PHE A 308 2.30 -9.15 -17.19
CA PHE A 308 3.32 -8.10 -17.22
C PHE A 308 4.60 -8.53 -16.52
N ALA A 309 4.51 -9.37 -15.48
CA ALA A 309 5.68 -9.94 -14.82
C ALA A 309 5.35 -11.28 -14.14
N ALA A 310 6.33 -12.17 -14.06
CA ALA A 310 6.23 -13.49 -13.46
C ALA A 310 7.39 -13.79 -12.48
N VAL A 311 7.15 -14.71 -11.54
CA VAL A 311 8.20 -15.21 -10.63
C VAL A 311 8.84 -16.45 -11.22
N ILE A 312 10.15 -16.37 -11.46
CA ILE A 312 10.95 -17.43 -12.07
C ILE A 312 12.02 -17.90 -11.08
N GLY A 313 12.11 -19.22 -10.88
CA GLY A 313 13.16 -19.84 -10.10
C GLY A 313 14.48 -20.01 -10.87
N ALA A 314 15.60 -20.10 -10.16
CA ALA A 314 16.91 -20.39 -10.73
C ALA A 314 16.94 -21.71 -11.51
N SER A 315 16.08 -22.67 -11.15
CA SER A 315 15.85 -23.93 -11.88
C SER A 315 15.15 -23.76 -13.23
N GLY A 316 14.63 -22.58 -13.55
CA GLY A 316 13.76 -22.31 -14.70
C GLY A 316 12.28 -22.52 -14.41
N SER A 317 11.91 -22.92 -13.19
CA SER A 317 10.51 -23.09 -12.78
C SER A 317 9.75 -21.76 -12.86
N ASN A 318 8.58 -21.75 -13.51
CA ASN A 318 7.67 -20.61 -13.53
C ASN A 318 6.62 -20.77 -12.43
N TYR A 319 6.69 -19.92 -11.41
CA TYR A 319 5.78 -19.94 -10.26
C TYR A 319 4.47 -19.21 -10.51
N GLY A 320 4.31 -18.50 -11.64
CA GLY A 320 3.12 -17.77 -12.05
C GLY A 320 3.31 -16.24 -12.08
N ASP A 321 2.26 -15.52 -12.48
CA ASP A 321 2.35 -14.09 -12.72
C ASP A 321 2.21 -13.27 -11.43
N ALA A 322 3.14 -12.34 -11.22
CA ALA A 322 3.14 -11.37 -10.13
C ALA A 322 2.45 -10.04 -10.51
N PHE A 323 2.29 -9.78 -11.81
CA PHE A 323 1.64 -8.57 -12.30
C PHE A 323 0.88 -8.89 -13.58
N SER A 324 -0.43 -8.64 -13.60
CA SER A 324 -1.27 -9.01 -14.73
C SER A 324 -2.51 -8.12 -14.86
N ALA A 325 -3.20 -8.24 -15.99
CA ALA A 325 -4.52 -7.66 -16.21
C ALA A 325 -5.53 -8.71 -16.68
N TYR A 326 -6.77 -8.53 -16.24
CA TYR A 326 -7.95 -9.28 -16.62
C TYR A 326 -8.97 -8.34 -17.25
N ARG A 327 -9.51 -8.73 -18.40
CA ARG A 327 -10.63 -8.04 -19.04
C ARG A 327 -11.66 -9.05 -19.53
N TYR A 328 -12.82 -9.06 -18.88
CA TYR A 328 -13.97 -9.88 -19.23
C TYR A 328 -14.97 -9.03 -20.01
N GLU A 329 -15.24 -9.42 -21.26
CA GLU A 329 -16.18 -8.73 -22.15
C GLU A 329 -17.47 -9.51 -22.39
N SER A 330 -17.41 -10.83 -22.24
CA SER A 330 -18.53 -11.76 -22.35
C SER A 330 -18.63 -12.65 -21.12
N GLY A 331 -19.77 -13.34 -21.00
CA GLY A 331 -20.00 -14.28 -19.91
C GLY A 331 -20.45 -13.63 -18.59
N PRO A 332 -20.60 -14.44 -17.52
CA PRO A 332 -21.24 -14.03 -16.27
C PRO A 332 -20.41 -13.03 -15.43
N LEU A 333 -19.12 -12.88 -15.76
CA LEU A 333 -18.23 -11.92 -15.12
C LEU A 333 -18.15 -10.60 -15.88
N ALA A 334 -18.72 -10.51 -17.09
CA ALA A 334 -18.63 -9.30 -17.89
C ALA A 334 -19.69 -8.23 -17.52
N PRO A 335 -19.35 -6.93 -17.69
CA PRO A 335 -17.99 -6.44 -17.88
C PRO A 335 -17.19 -6.53 -16.57
N ALA A 336 -15.91 -6.88 -16.65
CA ALA A 336 -14.96 -6.70 -15.56
C ALA A 336 -13.58 -6.32 -16.08
N ARG A 337 -12.93 -5.35 -15.42
CA ARG A 337 -11.62 -4.81 -15.83
C ARG A 337 -10.75 -4.63 -14.60
N MET A 338 -9.69 -5.42 -14.53
CA MET A 338 -8.88 -5.55 -13.33
C MET A 338 -7.40 -5.58 -13.68
N VAL A 339 -6.59 -5.00 -12.81
CA VAL A 339 -5.14 -5.18 -12.77
C VAL A 339 -4.81 -5.81 -11.42
N TYR A 340 -3.95 -6.82 -11.40
CA TYR A 340 -3.45 -7.43 -10.18
C TYR A 340 -1.95 -7.19 -10.06
N ALA A 341 -1.50 -6.63 -8.95
CA ALA A 341 -0.09 -6.42 -8.63
C ALA A 341 0.24 -7.05 -7.29
N PHE A 342 1.14 -8.04 -7.31
CA PHE A 342 1.68 -8.71 -6.15
C PHE A 342 2.36 -7.71 -5.20
N GLN A 343 2.03 -7.77 -3.91
CA GLN A 343 2.55 -6.84 -2.90
C GLN A 343 4.09 -6.83 -2.82
N GLY A 344 4.71 -7.98 -3.08
CA GLY A 344 6.17 -8.09 -3.06
C GLY A 344 6.87 -7.29 -4.15
N LEU A 345 6.16 -6.77 -5.16
CA LEU A 345 6.73 -5.84 -6.15
C LEU A 345 7.30 -4.58 -5.49
N TRP A 346 6.64 -4.05 -4.44
CA TRP A 346 7.12 -2.86 -3.70
C TRP A 346 8.35 -3.12 -2.83
N THR A 347 8.66 -4.39 -2.54
CA THR A 347 9.88 -4.78 -1.81
C THR A 347 10.98 -5.22 -2.78
N ALA A 348 10.62 -5.88 -3.88
CA ALA A 348 11.56 -6.33 -4.91
C ALA A 348 12.12 -5.15 -5.73
N LEU A 349 11.26 -4.17 -6.01
CA LEU A 349 11.62 -2.91 -6.65
C LEU A 349 11.66 -1.80 -5.59
N GLU A 350 12.25 -0.66 -5.95
CA GLU A 350 12.03 0.55 -5.16
C GLU A 350 10.53 0.90 -5.16
N PRO A 351 9.94 1.26 -4.00
CA PRO A 351 8.49 1.44 -3.90
C PRO A 351 7.89 2.42 -4.91
N GLU A 352 8.56 3.54 -5.17
CA GLU A 352 8.13 4.51 -6.20
C GLU A 352 8.15 3.87 -7.59
N LYS A 353 9.20 3.12 -7.94
CA LYS A 353 9.31 2.43 -9.23
C LYS A 353 8.18 1.42 -9.43
N ALA A 354 7.85 0.63 -8.40
CA ALA A 354 6.73 -0.31 -8.45
C ALA A 354 5.39 0.43 -8.67
N SER A 355 5.14 1.50 -7.93
CA SER A 355 3.92 2.31 -8.07
C SER A 355 3.78 2.94 -9.45
N LEU A 356 4.86 3.51 -9.99
CA LEU A 356 4.88 4.07 -11.33
C LEU A 356 4.64 3.00 -12.41
N LEU A 357 5.26 1.83 -12.28
CA LEU A 357 5.04 0.70 -13.18
C LEU A 357 3.56 0.28 -13.21
N VAL A 358 2.96 0.09 -12.03
CA VAL A 358 1.56 -0.33 -11.91
C VAL A 358 0.61 0.73 -12.47
N MET A 359 0.83 2.00 -12.14
CA MET A 359 -0.02 3.09 -12.61
C MET A 359 0.10 3.33 -14.11
N ARG A 360 1.29 3.21 -14.71
CA ARG A 360 1.46 3.29 -16.17
C ARG A 360 0.61 2.25 -16.87
N GLN A 361 0.74 0.97 -16.50
CA GLN A 361 -0.06 -0.08 -17.15
C GLN A 361 -1.57 0.10 -16.91
N ALA A 362 -1.98 0.48 -15.71
CA ALA A 362 -3.40 0.75 -15.43
C ALA A 362 -3.95 1.91 -16.28
N MET A 363 -3.17 2.97 -16.49
CA MET A 363 -3.55 4.10 -17.33
C MET A 363 -3.57 3.74 -18.81
N ASP A 364 -2.56 3.02 -19.29
CA ASP A 364 -2.50 2.54 -20.68
C ASP A 364 -3.74 1.68 -20.98
N LEU A 365 -4.13 0.79 -20.07
CA LEU A 365 -5.33 -0.03 -20.20
C LEU A 365 -6.65 0.76 -20.11
N ALA A 366 -6.70 1.80 -19.28
CA ALA A 366 -7.92 2.57 -19.01
C ALA A 366 -8.19 3.68 -20.03
N PHE A 367 -7.14 4.30 -20.57
CA PHE A 367 -7.24 5.52 -21.36
C PHE A 367 -6.74 5.37 -22.79
N ASP A 368 -5.77 4.48 -23.02
CA ASP A 368 -5.24 4.29 -24.36
C ASP A 368 -6.10 3.24 -25.08
N LYS A 369 -6.88 3.71 -26.06
CA LYS A 369 -7.69 2.83 -26.91
C LYS A 369 -6.76 1.98 -27.77
N GLU A 370 -6.61 0.72 -27.35
CA GLU A 370 -6.05 -0.41 -28.09
C GLU A 370 -4.53 -0.38 -28.35
N LYS A 371 -3.83 -1.32 -27.71
CA LYS A 371 -2.97 -2.26 -28.43
C LYS A 371 -3.45 -3.68 -28.18
#